data_AF-A0A1H3X8T5-F1
#
_entry.id   AF-A0A1H3X8T5-F1
#
_cell.length_a   1.000
_cell.length_b   1.000
_cell.length_c   1.000
_cell.angle_alpha   90.00
_cell.angle_beta   90.00
_cell.angle_gamma   90.00
#
_symmetry.space_group_name_H-M   'P 1'
#
loop_
_entity.id
_entity.type
_entity.pdbx_description
1 polymer ?
#
loop_
_entity_poly.entity_id
_entity_poly.type
_entity_poly.pdbx_seq_one_letter_code
_entity_poly.pdbx_strand_id
1 'polypeptide(L)'
;MKIKIFTSLLLLAIMALGWSACKKETLDVSEPPVGLGGDSTARNTTDQFIYDSLTVPYNVAVYYKWLPGMLDFPFDIVPPKESQVIPALKALLAVAFRPYNAETGSTDFLRRYLPKTFKMAGSAQYESNGTMILGQAEGGTAMLLYQINYISNLAKDSNNIKQMFHTMHHEFGHILNQNVMFPVAFRTISTGYTGNWYNETDKNARRKGFITAYAMSDPAEDFVEMVASMLAGCDGGTYGYDDYETVLATQTDGPGTPGYDQIKAKEAMVVDYFAKIWHIDFYSLQRRCRRAFAAYIQ
;
A
#
# COMPACT_ATOMS: atom_id res chain seq x y z
N MET A 1 32.77 21.61 -65.60
CA MET A 1 32.56 22.87 -64.85
C MET A 1 31.13 23.06 -64.30
N LYS A 2 30.08 22.70 -65.06
CA LYS A 2 28.67 22.91 -64.65
C LYS A 2 28.18 22.07 -63.44
N ILE A 3 28.70 20.86 -63.23
CA ILE A 3 28.26 19.96 -62.13
C ILE A 3 28.79 20.40 -60.74
N LYS A 4 29.99 21.00 -60.68
CA LYS A 4 30.57 21.54 -59.42
C LYS A 4 29.88 22.83 -58.96
N ILE A 5 29.30 23.59 -59.89
CA ILE A 5 28.54 24.81 -59.61
C ILE A 5 27.17 24.45 -59.04
N PHE A 6 26.48 23.44 -59.59
CA PHE A 6 25.19 22.96 -59.08
C PHE A 6 25.27 22.34 -57.68
N THR A 7 26.33 21.58 -57.39
CA THR A 7 26.56 21.01 -56.04
C THR A 7 26.93 22.08 -55.01
N SER A 8 27.67 23.12 -55.41
CA SER A 8 27.98 24.26 -54.53
C SER A 8 26.75 25.15 -54.26
N LEU A 9 25.86 25.33 -55.25
CA LEU A 9 24.59 26.07 -55.09
C LEU A 9 23.57 25.29 -54.24
N LEU A 10 23.54 23.97 -54.32
CA LEU A 10 22.66 23.12 -53.51
C LEU A 10 23.11 23.10 -52.03
N LEU A 11 24.42 23.06 -51.74
CA LEU A 11 24.93 23.16 -50.37
C LEU A 11 24.65 24.54 -49.75
N LEU A 12 24.74 25.63 -50.54
CA LEU A 12 24.45 26.98 -50.06
C LEU A 12 22.94 27.19 -49.76
N ALA A 13 22.07 26.54 -50.54
CA ALA A 13 20.62 26.56 -50.31
C ALA A 13 20.20 25.76 -49.06
N ILE A 14 20.90 24.65 -48.75
CA ILE A 14 20.66 23.86 -47.53
C ILE A 14 21.17 24.59 -46.29
N MET A 15 22.28 25.33 -46.39
CA MET A 15 22.81 26.16 -45.30
C MET A 15 21.92 27.38 -44.99
N ALA A 16 21.25 27.95 -46.00
CA ALA A 16 20.33 29.08 -45.83
C ALA A 16 19.00 28.71 -45.13
N LEU A 17 18.60 27.43 -45.15
CA LEU A 17 17.38 26.94 -44.50
C LEU A 17 17.59 26.59 -43.00
N GLY A 18 18.83 26.62 -42.50
CA GLY A 18 19.17 26.29 -41.11
C GLY A 18 18.92 27.38 -40.07
N TRP A 19 18.56 28.61 -40.48
CA TRP A 19 18.40 29.75 -39.57
C TRP A 19 16.97 30.04 -39.07
N SER A 20 15.97 29.26 -39.50
CA SER A 20 14.57 29.47 -39.07
C SER A 20 14.10 28.58 -37.92
N ALA A 21 14.97 27.72 -37.36
CA ALA A 21 14.60 26.79 -36.29
C ALA A 21 15.09 27.24 -34.91
N CYS A 22 14.85 28.49 -34.55
CA CYS A 22 14.84 28.94 -33.17
C CYS A 22 14.01 30.23 -33.08
N LYS A 23 12.68 30.09 -33.18
CA LYS A 23 11.85 31.00 -32.40
C LYS A 23 12.22 30.70 -30.95
N LYS A 24 12.92 31.63 -30.28
CA LYS A 24 12.92 31.64 -28.82
C LYS A 24 11.46 31.75 -28.43
N GLU A 25 10.83 30.64 -28.08
CA GLU A 25 9.68 30.72 -27.21
C GLU A 25 10.19 31.43 -25.96
N THR A 26 9.70 32.65 -25.75
CA THR A 26 9.82 33.29 -24.46
C THR A 26 9.01 32.41 -23.53
N LEU A 27 9.69 31.45 -22.90
CA LEU A 27 9.16 30.76 -21.74
C LEU A 27 8.76 31.87 -20.77
N ASP A 28 7.47 31.94 -20.48
CA ASP A 28 6.96 32.85 -19.49
C ASP A 28 7.48 32.38 -18.13
N VAL A 29 8.60 32.96 -17.70
CA VAL A 29 9.24 32.67 -16.41
C VAL A 29 8.43 33.24 -15.23
N SER A 30 7.30 33.88 -15.49
CA SER A 30 6.37 34.30 -14.44
C SER A 30 5.55 33.12 -13.90
N GLU A 31 5.39 32.05 -14.68
CA GLU A 31 4.89 30.78 -14.17
C GLU A 31 6.09 29.92 -13.73
N PRO A 32 6.29 29.75 -12.42
CA PRO A 32 7.33 28.86 -11.95
C PRO A 32 7.06 27.43 -12.43
N PRO A 33 8.11 26.62 -12.68
CA PRO A 33 7.94 25.22 -13.05
C PRO A 33 7.03 24.52 -12.04
N VAL A 34 6.19 23.58 -12.51
CA VAL A 34 5.29 22.79 -11.64
C VAL A 34 6.08 22.24 -10.44
N GLY A 35 5.71 22.66 -9.23
CA GLY A 35 6.38 22.27 -7.97
C GLY A 35 7.57 23.13 -7.51
N LEU A 36 7.95 24.18 -8.24
CA LEU A 36 9.02 25.13 -7.87
C LEU A 36 8.52 26.56 -7.65
N GLY A 37 7.19 26.75 -7.65
CA GLY A 37 6.55 28.07 -7.49
C GLY A 37 6.39 28.58 -6.08
N GLY A 38 6.81 27.80 -5.08
CA GLY A 38 6.44 28.04 -3.71
C GLY A 38 4.92 27.91 -3.58
N ASP A 39 4.43 26.70 -3.34
CA ASP A 39 3.02 26.52 -2.99
C ASP A 39 2.68 27.50 -1.85
N SER A 40 1.51 28.14 -1.93
CA SER A 40 1.10 29.06 -0.89
C SER A 40 1.19 28.36 0.46
N THR A 41 1.88 28.96 1.43
CA THR A 41 2.00 28.42 2.79
C THR A 41 0.66 28.43 3.56
N ALA A 42 -0.42 28.87 2.92
CA ALA A 42 -1.76 28.81 3.48
C ALA A 42 -2.24 27.35 3.50
N ARG A 43 -2.47 26.82 4.71
CA ARG A 43 -3.11 25.51 4.89
C ARG A 43 -4.43 25.48 4.14
N ASN A 44 -4.55 24.60 3.16
CA ASN A 44 -5.82 24.38 2.50
C ASN A 44 -6.69 23.42 3.33
N THR A 45 -7.91 23.14 2.88
CA THR A 45 -8.86 22.28 3.61
C THR A 45 -8.33 20.85 3.79
N THR A 46 -7.54 20.35 2.85
CA THR A 46 -6.87 19.04 2.94
C THR A 46 -5.78 19.06 4.01
N ASP A 47 -4.91 20.08 4.03
CA ASP A 47 -3.85 20.23 5.02
C ASP A 47 -4.43 20.35 6.44
N GLN A 48 -5.52 21.09 6.61
CA GLN A 48 -6.21 21.22 7.90
C GLN A 48 -6.84 19.90 8.35
N PHE A 49 -7.50 19.17 7.43
CA PHE A 49 -8.05 17.86 7.73
C PHE A 49 -6.97 16.87 8.18
N ILE A 50 -5.83 16.83 7.50
CA ILE A 50 -4.67 16.00 7.86
C ILE A 50 -4.17 16.37 9.26
N TYR A 51 -4.00 17.67 9.53
CA TYR A 51 -3.52 18.14 10.82
C TYR A 51 -4.44 17.69 11.96
N ASP A 52 -5.74 17.93 11.83
CA ASP A 52 -6.72 17.64 12.88
C ASP A 52 -6.97 16.13 13.06
N SER A 53 -6.97 15.37 11.96
CA SER A 53 -7.41 13.97 11.97
C SER A 53 -6.27 12.95 12.04
N LEU A 54 -5.05 13.34 11.66
CA LEU A 54 -3.88 12.45 11.62
C LEU A 54 -2.71 12.98 12.46
N THR A 55 -2.30 14.23 12.26
CA THR A 55 -1.10 14.77 12.93
C THR A 55 -1.33 14.92 14.43
N VAL A 56 -2.37 15.64 14.84
CA VAL A 56 -2.68 15.85 16.26
C VAL A 56 -2.96 14.52 16.98
N PRO A 57 -3.81 13.60 16.48
CA PRO A 57 -4.19 12.41 17.25
C PRO A 57 -3.17 11.27 17.20
N TYR A 58 -2.37 11.16 16.13
CA TYR A 58 -1.49 10.00 15.90
C TYR A 58 -0.03 10.35 15.65
N ASN A 59 0.34 11.63 15.60
CA ASN A 59 1.69 12.08 15.22
C ASN A 59 2.12 11.56 13.83
N VAL A 60 1.19 11.62 12.86
CA VAL A 60 1.41 11.21 11.47
C VAL A 60 1.37 12.43 10.56
N ALA A 61 2.46 12.63 9.80
CA ALA A 61 2.51 13.55 8.67
C ALA A 61 2.06 12.85 7.39
N VAL A 62 1.32 13.54 6.52
CA VAL A 62 0.88 12.99 5.23
C VAL A 62 1.44 13.83 4.09
N TYR A 63 2.18 13.19 3.18
CA TYR A 63 2.74 13.80 1.99
C TYR A 63 1.96 13.33 0.77
N TYR A 64 1.09 14.21 0.27
CA TYR A 64 0.31 13.99 -0.94
C TYR A 64 0.71 14.95 -2.08
N LYS A 65 1.26 16.12 -1.73
CA LYS A 65 1.95 17.02 -2.66
C LYS A 65 3.38 16.50 -2.82
N TRP A 66 3.72 16.02 -4.00
CA TRP A 66 5.04 15.47 -4.26
C TRP A 66 6.07 16.58 -4.39
N LEU A 67 7.12 16.55 -3.56
CA LEU A 67 8.33 17.32 -3.81
C LEU A 67 9.31 16.47 -4.63
N PRO A 68 10.13 17.08 -5.50
CA PRO A 68 11.21 16.38 -6.18
C PRO A 68 12.09 15.62 -5.16
N GLY A 69 12.29 14.32 -5.37
CA GLY A 69 13.11 13.45 -4.51
C GLY A 69 12.40 12.80 -3.30
N MET A 70 11.10 13.02 -3.09
CA MET A 70 10.35 12.36 -1.99
C MET A 70 9.97 10.89 -2.25
N LEU A 71 9.92 10.52 -3.53
CA LEU A 71 9.68 9.16 -4.00
C LEU A 71 10.81 8.85 -4.97
N ASP A 72 11.41 7.67 -4.82
CA ASP A 72 12.46 7.24 -5.74
C ASP A 72 11.79 6.95 -7.10
N PHE A 73 12.32 7.53 -8.18
CA PHE A 73 11.69 7.56 -9.51
C PHE A 73 12.16 6.47 -10.51
N PRO A 74 12.58 5.23 -10.15
CA PRO A 74 12.76 4.22 -11.18
C PRO A 74 11.43 3.72 -11.78
N PHE A 75 10.27 4.18 -11.28
CA PHE A 75 8.95 3.65 -11.63
C PHE A 75 7.94 4.74 -12.05
N ASP A 76 7.06 4.39 -13.01
CA ASP A 76 5.99 5.27 -13.53
C ASP A 76 4.81 5.38 -12.55
N ILE A 77 5.01 6.14 -11.47
CA ILE A 77 3.95 6.48 -10.51
C ILE A 77 3.44 7.91 -10.73
N VAL A 78 2.13 8.13 -10.55
CA VAL A 78 1.51 9.46 -10.72
C VAL A 78 1.12 10.08 -9.38
N PRO A 79 1.12 11.43 -9.26
CA PRO A 79 0.62 12.11 -8.07
C PRO A 79 -0.84 11.77 -7.76
N PRO A 80 -1.24 11.73 -6.47
CA PRO A 80 -2.63 11.58 -6.10
C PRO A 80 -3.43 12.83 -6.49
N LYS A 81 -4.66 12.63 -7.00
CA LYS A 81 -5.64 13.69 -7.18
C LYS A 81 -6.00 14.24 -5.79
N GLU A 82 -5.85 15.54 -5.58
CA GLU A 82 -6.14 16.16 -4.27
C GLU A 82 -7.57 15.87 -3.79
N SER A 83 -8.54 15.83 -4.71
CA SER A 83 -9.93 15.48 -4.41
C SER A 83 -10.13 14.06 -3.85
N GLN A 84 -9.15 13.17 -4.01
CA GLN A 84 -9.16 11.80 -3.52
C GLN A 84 -8.40 11.61 -2.20
N VAL A 85 -7.61 12.60 -1.76
CA VAL A 85 -6.80 12.51 -0.53
C VAL A 85 -7.68 12.39 0.71
N ILE A 86 -8.62 13.33 0.92
CA ILE A 86 -9.53 13.28 2.07
C ILE A 86 -10.38 11.99 2.05
N PRO A 87 -11.01 11.57 0.93
CA PRO A 87 -11.69 10.28 0.85
C PRO A 87 -10.83 9.09 1.28
N ALA A 88 -9.60 8.98 0.77
CA ALA A 88 -8.70 7.88 1.13
C ALA A 88 -8.34 7.89 2.63
N LEU A 89 -8.01 9.06 3.18
CA LEU A 89 -7.69 9.20 4.60
C LEU A 89 -8.90 8.94 5.50
N LYS A 90 -10.11 9.33 5.08
CA LYS A 90 -11.35 8.98 5.79
C LYS A 90 -11.58 7.47 5.80
N ALA A 91 -11.33 6.78 4.68
CA ALA A 91 -11.40 5.33 4.60
C ALA A 91 -10.43 4.67 5.59
N LEU A 92 -9.18 5.12 5.59
CA LEU A 92 -8.14 4.64 6.51
C LEU A 92 -8.53 4.87 7.98
N LEU A 93 -8.97 6.08 8.33
CA LEU A 93 -9.41 6.38 9.68
C LEU A 93 -10.60 5.52 10.11
N ALA A 94 -11.58 5.33 9.22
CA ALA A 94 -12.81 4.61 9.51
C ALA A 94 -12.58 3.11 9.69
N VAL A 95 -11.81 2.49 8.79
CA VAL A 95 -11.73 1.03 8.67
C VAL A 95 -10.49 0.44 9.33
N ALA A 96 -9.43 1.21 9.48
CA ALA A 96 -8.22 0.77 10.16
C ALA A 96 -8.10 1.36 11.56
N PHE A 97 -8.05 2.69 11.66
CA PHE A 97 -7.59 3.31 12.90
C PHE A 97 -8.63 3.21 14.01
N ARG A 98 -9.90 3.51 13.70
CA ARG A 98 -10.99 3.43 14.68
C ARG A 98 -11.14 2.04 15.28
N PRO A 99 -11.09 0.93 14.51
CA PRO A 99 -11.06 -0.43 15.07
C PRO A 99 -9.93 -0.66 16.08
N TYR A 100 -8.70 -0.30 15.75
CA TYR A 100 -7.57 -0.41 16.69
C TYR A 100 -7.76 0.45 17.94
N ASN A 101 -8.24 1.69 17.81
CA ASN A 101 -8.49 2.55 18.96
C ASN A 101 -9.60 1.99 19.86
N ALA A 102 -10.66 1.45 19.26
CA ALA A 102 -11.76 0.86 19.99
C ALA A 102 -11.36 -0.45 20.70
N GLU A 103 -10.41 -1.19 20.13
CA GLU A 103 -9.85 -2.40 20.72
C GLU A 103 -8.86 -2.09 21.86
N THR A 104 -8.00 -1.09 21.68
CA THR A 104 -6.96 -0.71 22.66
C THR A 104 -7.43 0.35 23.66
N GLY A 105 -8.65 0.86 23.49
CA GLY A 105 -9.29 1.84 24.37
C GLY A 105 -8.83 3.29 24.21
N SER A 106 -7.87 3.59 23.34
CA SER A 106 -7.36 4.95 23.11
C SER A 106 -6.65 5.07 21.75
N THR A 107 -6.18 6.28 21.40
CA THR A 107 -5.31 6.50 20.23
C THR A 107 -3.84 6.16 20.48
N ASP A 108 -3.46 5.85 21.72
CA ASP A 108 -2.04 5.82 22.12
C ASP A 108 -1.27 4.66 21.49
N PHE A 109 -1.92 3.51 21.30
CA PHE A 109 -1.31 2.38 20.62
C PHE A 109 -0.87 2.72 19.20
N LEU A 110 -1.79 3.29 18.41
CA LEU A 110 -1.50 3.75 17.06
C LEU A 110 -0.52 4.93 17.05
N ARG A 111 -0.70 5.92 17.93
CA ARG A 111 0.22 7.07 18.04
C ARG A 111 1.65 6.60 18.29
N ARG A 112 1.83 5.56 19.11
CA ARG A 112 3.13 4.98 19.44
C ARG A 112 3.72 4.26 18.24
N TYR A 113 2.99 3.32 17.65
CA TYR A 113 3.57 2.34 16.71
C TYR A 113 3.35 2.65 15.23
N LEU A 114 2.43 3.53 14.83
CA LEU A 114 2.32 3.90 13.41
C LEU A 114 3.60 4.60 12.91
N PRO A 115 3.93 4.44 11.61
CA PRO A 115 4.90 5.28 10.93
C PRO A 115 4.56 6.75 11.13
N LYS A 116 5.58 7.60 11.29
CA LYS A 116 5.36 9.04 11.48
C LYS A 116 5.07 9.77 10.17
N THR A 117 5.19 9.05 9.05
CA THR A 117 5.03 9.59 7.71
C THR A 117 4.17 8.65 6.86
N PHE A 118 3.12 9.18 6.23
CA PHE A 118 2.45 8.54 5.11
C PHE A 118 2.77 9.29 3.82
N LYS A 119 3.19 8.57 2.81
CA LYS A 119 3.35 9.09 1.44
C LYS A 119 2.17 8.58 0.61
N MET A 120 1.62 9.39 -0.28
CA MET A 120 0.44 9.01 -1.08
C MET A 120 0.77 9.06 -2.57
N ALA A 121 0.41 8.00 -3.29
CA ALA A 121 0.58 7.86 -4.73
C ALA A 121 -0.74 7.56 -5.45
N GLY A 122 -0.95 8.20 -6.58
CA GLY A 122 -2.19 8.11 -7.34
C GLY A 122 -2.40 6.77 -8.04
N SER A 123 -1.33 6.14 -8.54
CA SER A 123 -1.31 4.82 -9.18
C SER A 123 -0.60 3.78 -8.32
N ALA A 124 -0.63 2.52 -8.72
CA ALA A 124 0.25 1.48 -8.19
C ALA A 124 1.67 1.60 -8.73
N GLN A 125 2.62 1.01 -8.02
CA GLN A 125 3.97 0.74 -8.52
C GLN A 125 4.04 -0.70 -9.02
N TYR A 126 4.78 -0.92 -10.11
CA TYR A 126 5.03 -2.24 -10.65
C TYR A 126 6.53 -2.51 -10.68
N GLU A 127 6.92 -3.67 -10.17
CA GLU A 127 8.26 -4.20 -10.32
C GLU A 127 8.53 -4.66 -11.75
N SER A 128 9.82 -4.80 -12.08
CA SER A 128 10.27 -5.31 -13.39
C SER A 128 9.69 -6.70 -13.75
N ASN A 129 9.33 -7.51 -12.75
CA ASN A 129 8.68 -8.81 -12.90
C ASN A 129 7.14 -8.74 -12.98
N GLY A 130 6.56 -7.53 -13.01
CA GLY A 130 5.12 -7.29 -13.06
C GLY A 130 4.40 -7.35 -11.71
N THR A 131 5.12 -7.59 -10.61
CA THR A 131 4.56 -7.58 -9.26
C THR A 131 4.12 -6.18 -8.89
N MET A 132 2.89 -6.04 -8.39
CA MET A 132 2.37 -4.76 -7.93
C MET A 132 2.83 -4.50 -6.48
N ILE A 133 3.55 -3.41 -6.25
CA ILE A 133 3.86 -2.89 -4.91
C ILE A 133 2.75 -1.92 -4.51
N LEU A 134 2.13 -2.22 -3.38
CA LEU A 134 0.92 -1.55 -2.90
C LEU A 134 1.12 -0.81 -1.59
N GLY A 135 2.31 -0.97 -1.02
CA GLY A 135 2.89 -0.20 0.06
C GLY A 135 4.27 -0.74 0.36
N GLN A 136 5.05 0.08 1.02
CA GLN A 136 6.36 -0.29 1.53
C GLN A 136 6.57 0.51 2.81
N ALA A 137 6.95 -0.16 3.89
CA ALA A 137 7.53 0.52 5.04
C ALA A 137 9.02 0.80 4.79
N GLU A 138 9.41 2.07 4.68
CA GLU A 138 10.83 2.47 4.64
C GLU A 138 11.42 2.32 6.07
N GLY A 139 11.72 1.08 6.48
CA GLY A 139 12.30 0.77 7.79
C GLY A 139 11.47 1.26 8.99
N GLY A 140 10.14 1.21 8.88
CA GLY A 140 9.21 1.67 9.92
C GLY A 140 9.04 3.20 10.02
N THR A 141 9.74 3.98 9.19
CA THR A 141 9.70 5.45 9.26
C THR A 141 8.56 6.07 8.43
N ALA A 142 8.23 5.44 7.31
CA ALA A 142 7.16 5.86 6.42
C ALA A 142 6.33 4.68 5.90
N MET A 143 5.06 4.90 5.58
CA MET A 143 4.23 3.98 4.80
C MET A 143 3.75 4.68 3.52
N LEU A 144 3.93 4.02 2.38
CA LEU A 144 3.46 4.52 1.08
C LEU A 144 2.11 3.90 0.75
N LEU A 145 1.12 4.75 0.48
CA LEU A 145 -0.25 4.37 0.12
C LEU A 145 -0.46 4.63 -1.38
N TYR A 146 -0.63 3.56 -2.15
CA TYR A 146 -0.84 3.64 -3.60
C TYR A 146 -2.32 3.64 -3.99
N GLN A 147 -2.60 3.79 -5.29
CA GLN A 147 -3.94 3.69 -5.88
C GLN A 147 -4.95 4.72 -5.35
N ILE A 148 -4.47 5.85 -4.82
CA ILE A 148 -5.33 6.88 -4.23
C ILE A 148 -6.35 7.43 -5.25
N ASN A 149 -6.01 7.43 -6.54
CA ASN A 149 -6.91 7.92 -7.58
C ASN A 149 -8.12 7.01 -7.86
N TYR A 150 -8.12 5.81 -7.29
CA TYR A 150 -9.10 4.75 -7.56
C TYR A 150 -9.87 4.33 -6.29
N ILE A 151 -9.83 5.15 -5.24
CA ILE A 151 -10.59 4.93 -4.02
C ILE A 151 -12.08 5.16 -4.30
N SER A 152 -12.89 4.15 -4.03
CA SER A 152 -14.34 4.16 -4.20
C SER A 152 -14.99 3.41 -3.05
N ASN A 153 -16.04 3.98 -2.48
CA ASN A 153 -16.84 3.33 -1.45
C ASN A 153 -17.97 2.47 -2.04
N LEU A 154 -18.12 2.38 -3.37
CA LEU A 154 -19.10 1.49 -3.97
C LEU A 154 -18.69 0.03 -3.77
N ALA A 155 -19.59 -0.84 -3.31
CA ALA A 155 -19.28 -2.24 -3.01
C ALA A 155 -18.60 -2.97 -4.19
N LYS A 156 -19.03 -2.70 -5.42
CA LYS A 156 -18.46 -3.26 -6.66
C LYS A 156 -17.00 -2.87 -6.93
N ASP A 157 -16.54 -1.76 -6.38
CA ASP A 157 -15.19 -1.19 -6.59
C ASP A 157 -14.32 -1.31 -5.33
N SER A 158 -14.80 -2.02 -4.31
CA SER A 158 -14.21 -2.07 -2.98
C SER A 158 -12.84 -2.75 -2.91
N ASN A 159 -12.41 -3.44 -3.98
CA ASN A 159 -11.14 -4.16 -4.05
C ASN A 159 -9.93 -3.25 -3.77
N ASN A 160 -9.92 -2.02 -4.32
CA ASN A 160 -8.80 -1.10 -4.13
C ASN A 160 -8.67 -0.67 -2.67
N ILE A 161 -9.79 -0.34 -2.03
CA ILE A 161 -9.83 0.02 -0.61
C ILE A 161 -9.43 -1.17 0.26
N LYS A 162 -9.91 -2.37 -0.07
CA LYS A 162 -9.55 -3.61 0.63
C LYS A 162 -8.06 -3.89 0.56
N GLN A 163 -7.49 -3.73 -0.62
CA GLN A 163 -6.05 -3.89 -0.86
C GLN A 163 -5.23 -2.86 -0.08
N MET A 164 -5.65 -1.59 -0.05
CA MET A 164 -5.03 -0.56 0.77
C MET A 164 -5.01 -0.93 2.26
N PHE A 165 -6.09 -1.52 2.78
CA PHE A 165 -6.15 -1.95 4.19
C PHE A 165 -5.36 -3.21 4.47
N HIS A 166 -5.35 -4.17 3.54
CA HIS A 166 -4.46 -5.33 3.62
C HIS A 166 -3.01 -4.87 3.74
N THR A 167 -2.55 -4.00 2.83
CA THR A 167 -1.21 -3.40 2.90
C THR A 167 -0.97 -2.70 4.24
N MET A 168 -1.90 -1.85 4.70
CA MET A 168 -1.67 -1.15 5.96
C MET A 168 -1.56 -2.11 7.15
N HIS A 169 -2.39 -3.15 7.22
CA HIS A 169 -2.29 -4.16 8.28
C HIS A 169 -0.99 -4.97 8.18
N HIS A 170 -0.54 -5.28 6.97
CA HIS A 170 0.71 -5.95 6.67
C HIS A 170 1.91 -5.14 7.19
N GLU A 171 2.03 -3.88 6.74
CA GLU A 171 3.13 -2.99 7.14
C GLU A 171 3.10 -2.68 8.64
N PHE A 172 1.90 -2.51 9.21
CA PHE A 172 1.78 -2.30 10.65
C PHE A 172 2.20 -3.54 11.45
N GLY A 173 1.88 -4.75 10.96
CA GLY A 173 2.38 -6.01 11.50
C GLY A 173 3.91 -6.07 11.52
N HIS A 174 4.57 -5.61 10.45
CA HIS A 174 6.03 -5.52 10.42
C HIS A 174 6.58 -4.61 11.51
N ILE A 175 5.96 -3.44 11.71
CA ILE A 175 6.41 -2.48 12.73
C ILE A 175 6.22 -3.04 14.15
N LEU A 176 5.11 -3.75 14.39
CA LEU A 176 4.93 -4.46 15.66
C LEU A 176 6.04 -5.49 15.85
N ASN A 177 6.35 -6.30 14.83
CA ASN A 177 7.41 -7.32 14.87
C ASN A 177 8.83 -6.72 15.04
N GLN A 178 9.06 -5.50 14.55
CA GLN A 178 10.31 -4.75 14.78
C GLN A 178 10.46 -4.31 16.24
N ASN A 179 9.34 -4.03 16.93
CA ASN A 179 9.34 -3.63 18.34
C ASN A 179 9.42 -4.85 19.28
N VAL A 180 8.66 -5.90 18.99
CA VAL A 180 8.71 -7.18 19.69
C VAL A 180 8.57 -8.29 18.66
N MET A 181 9.61 -9.10 18.48
CA MET A 181 9.61 -10.16 17.47
C MET A 181 8.53 -11.22 17.77
N PHE A 182 7.82 -11.67 16.74
CA PHE A 182 6.91 -12.80 16.83
C PHE A 182 7.63 -14.10 17.22
N PRO A 183 6.92 -15.14 17.72
CA PRO A 183 7.55 -16.37 18.20
C PRO A 183 8.37 -17.10 17.13
N VAL A 184 9.59 -17.51 17.47
CA VAL A 184 10.49 -18.25 16.56
C VAL A 184 9.86 -19.54 16.04
N ALA A 185 9.02 -20.19 16.86
CA ALA A 185 8.30 -21.41 16.49
C ALA A 185 7.35 -21.23 15.29
N PHE A 186 6.92 -20.01 14.98
CA PHE A 186 6.11 -19.73 13.79
C PHE A 186 6.86 -20.11 12.51
N ARG A 187 8.17 -19.85 12.46
CA ARG A 187 9.04 -20.04 11.29
C ARG A 187 9.19 -21.51 10.87
N THR A 188 8.79 -22.43 11.73
CA THR A 188 8.90 -23.87 11.50
C THR A 188 7.57 -24.53 11.15
N ILE A 189 6.45 -23.79 11.16
CA ILE A 189 5.13 -24.37 10.84
C ILE A 189 5.05 -24.74 9.35
N SER A 190 5.49 -23.83 8.48
CA SER A 190 5.66 -24.07 7.05
C SER A 190 7.12 -23.89 6.68
N THR A 191 7.65 -24.74 5.80
CA THR A 191 9.09 -24.74 5.45
C THR A 191 9.37 -24.43 3.99
N GLY A 192 8.33 -24.22 3.17
CA GLY A 192 8.43 -24.04 1.72
C GLY A 192 8.80 -22.63 1.23
N TYR A 193 9.59 -21.89 2.01
CA TYR A 193 9.97 -20.51 1.66
C TYR A 193 10.82 -20.45 0.38
N THR A 194 10.59 -19.42 -0.45
CA THR A 194 11.23 -19.27 -1.76
C THR A 194 11.23 -17.81 -2.23
N GLY A 195 12.34 -17.37 -2.81
CA GLY A 195 12.43 -16.08 -3.51
C GLY A 195 11.64 -16.03 -4.82
N ASN A 196 11.21 -17.18 -5.35
CA ASN A 196 10.43 -17.31 -6.58
C ASN A 196 8.92 -17.38 -6.31
N TRP A 197 8.46 -16.82 -5.20
CA TRP A 197 7.07 -16.86 -4.75
C TRP A 197 6.09 -16.29 -5.78
N TYR A 198 6.53 -15.33 -6.60
CA TYR A 198 5.73 -14.70 -7.66
C TYR A 198 5.36 -15.66 -8.81
N ASN A 199 5.99 -16.83 -8.90
CA ASN A 199 5.63 -17.89 -9.84
C ASN A 199 4.58 -18.85 -9.26
N GLU A 200 4.14 -18.65 -8.01
CA GLU A 200 3.16 -19.49 -7.34
C GLU A 200 1.77 -18.83 -7.31
N THR A 201 0.72 -19.65 -7.37
CA THR A 201 -0.64 -19.16 -7.16
C THR A 201 -1.01 -19.22 -5.69
N ASP A 202 -1.80 -18.26 -5.21
CA ASP A 202 -2.35 -18.28 -3.85
C ASP A 202 -2.98 -19.62 -3.45
N LYS A 203 -3.72 -20.26 -4.37
CA LYS A 203 -4.36 -21.55 -4.12
C LYS A 203 -3.34 -22.64 -3.80
N ASN A 204 -2.25 -22.70 -4.56
CA ASN A 204 -1.19 -23.68 -4.33
C ASN A 204 -0.36 -23.34 -3.10
N ALA A 205 -0.12 -22.05 -2.83
CA ALA A 205 0.53 -21.59 -1.61
C ALA A 205 -0.26 -22.03 -0.36
N ARG A 206 -1.58 -21.90 -0.39
CA ARG A 206 -2.50 -22.36 0.69
C ARG A 206 -2.38 -23.85 0.95
N ARG A 207 -2.29 -24.67 -0.10
CA ARG A 207 -2.02 -26.11 0.04
C ARG A 207 -0.67 -26.45 0.67
N LYS A 208 0.29 -25.53 0.59
CA LYS A 208 1.62 -25.61 1.22
C LYS A 208 1.69 -24.93 2.59
N GLY A 209 0.54 -24.50 3.13
CA GLY A 209 0.44 -23.89 4.45
C GLY A 209 0.69 -22.37 4.48
N PHE A 210 0.66 -21.67 3.34
CA PHE A 210 0.86 -20.22 3.25
C PHE A 210 -0.43 -19.54 2.82
N ILE A 211 -0.87 -18.48 3.52
CA ILE A 211 -2.16 -17.85 3.24
C ILE A 211 -2.22 -17.13 1.87
N THR A 212 -1.07 -16.66 1.39
CA THR A 212 -0.84 -16.07 0.07
C THR A 212 0.41 -16.64 -0.57
N ALA A 213 0.56 -16.46 -1.88
CA ALA A 213 1.84 -16.74 -2.54
C ALA A 213 2.97 -15.87 -1.95
N TYR A 214 2.70 -14.60 -1.65
CA TYR A 214 3.69 -13.68 -1.09
C TYR A 214 4.22 -14.12 0.28
N ALA A 215 3.38 -14.72 1.14
CA ALA A 215 3.79 -15.33 2.41
C ALA A 215 4.89 -16.41 2.27
N MET A 216 5.16 -16.91 1.07
CA MET A 216 6.26 -17.83 0.81
C MET A 216 7.63 -17.13 0.72
N SER A 217 7.70 -15.80 0.66
CA SER A 217 8.98 -15.09 0.50
C SER A 217 9.92 -15.33 1.69
N ASP A 218 9.43 -15.13 2.92
CA ASP A 218 10.15 -15.41 4.15
C ASP A 218 9.20 -15.49 5.37
N PRO A 219 9.67 -15.96 6.54
CA PRO A 219 8.82 -16.13 7.71
C PRO A 219 8.23 -14.85 8.32
N ALA A 220 8.87 -13.69 8.14
CA ALA A 220 8.35 -12.42 8.64
C ALA A 220 7.18 -11.95 7.77
N GLU A 221 7.32 -12.03 6.45
CA GLU A 221 6.24 -11.78 5.50
C GLU A 221 5.06 -12.72 5.71
N ASP A 222 5.32 -14.01 5.91
CA ASP A 222 4.31 -15.03 6.24
C ASP A 222 3.48 -14.66 7.49
N PHE A 223 4.14 -14.20 8.53
CA PHE A 223 3.47 -13.79 9.76
C PHE A 223 2.55 -12.59 9.54
N VAL A 224 3.03 -11.55 8.86
CA VAL A 224 2.23 -10.34 8.66
C VAL A 224 1.15 -10.51 7.59
N GLU A 225 1.35 -11.40 6.63
CA GLU A 225 0.31 -11.81 5.67
C GLU A 225 -0.85 -12.52 6.37
N MET A 226 -0.56 -13.34 7.40
CA MET A 226 -1.62 -13.89 8.25
C MET A 226 -2.40 -12.79 8.96
N VAL A 227 -1.71 -11.81 9.56
CA VAL A 227 -2.36 -10.66 10.22
C VAL A 227 -3.24 -9.89 9.23
N ALA A 228 -2.69 -9.52 8.08
CA ALA A 228 -3.36 -8.72 7.07
C ALA A 228 -4.57 -9.44 6.47
N SER A 229 -4.40 -10.72 6.07
CA SER A 229 -5.45 -11.54 5.48
C SER A 229 -6.61 -11.77 6.44
N MET A 230 -6.33 -11.92 7.73
CA MET A 230 -7.37 -12.07 8.73
C MET A 230 -8.16 -10.77 8.95
N LEU A 231 -7.50 -9.61 8.98
CA LEU A 231 -8.12 -8.32 9.29
C LEU A 231 -8.80 -7.63 8.08
N ALA A 232 -8.27 -7.79 6.87
CA ALA A 232 -8.68 -7.04 5.67
C ALA A 232 -9.99 -7.53 5.01
N GLY A 233 -10.72 -8.47 5.62
CA GLY A 233 -12.00 -8.94 5.10
C GLY A 233 -13.17 -7.95 5.31
N CYS A 234 -14.35 -8.33 4.82
CA CYS A 234 -15.61 -7.66 5.02
C CYS A 234 -16.66 -8.63 5.60
N ASP A 235 -17.40 -8.21 6.64
CA ASP A 235 -18.55 -8.98 7.12
C ASP A 235 -19.60 -9.08 6.00
N GLY A 236 -20.06 -10.30 5.69
CA GLY A 236 -21.03 -10.56 4.63
C GLY A 236 -20.47 -10.51 3.19
N GLY A 237 -19.16 -10.37 3.01
CA GLY A 237 -18.54 -10.50 1.70
C GLY A 237 -18.49 -11.96 1.22
N THR A 238 -18.31 -12.16 -0.08
CA THR A 238 -18.46 -13.47 -0.73
C THR A 238 -17.20 -13.98 -1.44
N TYR A 239 -16.09 -13.24 -1.38
CA TYR A 239 -14.88 -13.60 -2.10
C TYR A 239 -13.60 -13.23 -1.33
N GLY A 240 -12.51 -13.96 -1.61
CA GLY A 240 -11.18 -13.66 -1.07
C GLY A 240 -11.16 -13.65 0.47
N TYR A 241 -10.49 -12.66 1.06
CA TYR A 241 -10.34 -12.54 2.52
C TYR A 241 -11.65 -12.26 3.27
N ASP A 242 -12.74 -11.92 2.58
CA ASP A 242 -14.05 -11.72 3.21
C ASP A 242 -14.55 -12.98 3.89
N ASP A 243 -14.26 -14.13 3.27
CA ASP A 243 -14.60 -15.44 3.80
C ASP A 243 -13.34 -16.30 3.93
N TYR A 244 -12.47 -15.85 4.84
CA TYR A 244 -11.23 -16.54 5.20
C TYR A 244 -11.46 -18.03 5.51
N GLU A 245 -12.52 -18.38 6.24
CA GLU A 245 -12.82 -19.78 6.57
C GLU A 245 -13.22 -20.58 5.32
N THR A 246 -14.05 -20.04 4.42
CA THR A 246 -14.34 -20.69 3.14
C THR A 246 -13.11 -20.79 2.26
N VAL A 247 -12.24 -19.78 2.23
CA VAL A 247 -10.96 -19.85 1.49
C VAL A 247 -10.12 -21.01 2.01
N LEU A 248 -9.98 -21.16 3.32
CA LEU A 248 -9.27 -22.31 3.88
C LEU A 248 -9.97 -23.61 3.49
N ALA A 249 -11.25 -23.76 3.81
CA ALA A 249 -12.00 -24.99 3.55
C ALA A 249 -11.97 -25.43 2.08
N THR A 250 -12.05 -24.50 1.14
CA THR A 250 -12.14 -24.80 -0.30
C THR A 250 -10.80 -24.86 -1.01
N GLN A 251 -9.75 -24.20 -0.48
CA GLN A 251 -8.47 -24.08 -1.18
C GLN A 251 -7.32 -24.85 -0.53
N THR A 252 -7.49 -25.34 0.69
CA THR A 252 -6.55 -26.28 1.34
C THR A 252 -7.07 -27.72 1.32
N ASP A 253 -8.17 -27.99 0.61
CA ASP A 253 -8.87 -29.28 0.60
C ASP A 253 -9.45 -29.70 1.97
N GLY A 254 -9.64 -28.73 2.89
CA GLY A 254 -10.40 -28.87 4.14
C GLY A 254 -9.58 -29.31 5.38
N PRO A 255 -10.24 -29.46 6.56
CA PRO A 255 -9.60 -29.85 7.80
C PRO A 255 -8.86 -31.19 7.74
N GLY A 256 -7.71 -31.29 8.42
CA GLY A 256 -6.89 -32.51 8.47
C GLY A 256 -5.90 -32.65 7.30
N THR A 257 -5.86 -31.68 6.37
CA THR A 257 -4.81 -31.60 5.36
C THR A 257 -3.64 -30.77 5.89
N PRO A 258 -2.40 -31.04 5.42
CA PRO A 258 -1.23 -30.27 5.88
C PRO A 258 -1.39 -28.76 5.72
N GLY A 259 -1.90 -28.31 4.58
CA GLY A 259 -2.10 -26.87 4.31
C GLY A 259 -3.11 -26.22 5.25
N TYR A 260 -4.23 -26.89 5.53
CA TYR A 260 -5.23 -26.38 6.47
C TYR A 260 -4.67 -26.28 7.88
N ASP A 261 -4.10 -27.39 8.37
CA ASP A 261 -3.65 -27.52 9.75
C ASP A 261 -2.49 -26.56 10.05
N GLN A 262 -1.58 -26.38 9.08
CA GLN A 262 -0.49 -25.40 9.18
C GLN A 262 -1.02 -23.97 9.26
N ILE A 263 -1.99 -23.58 8.42
CA ILE A 263 -2.55 -22.22 8.47
C ILE A 263 -3.31 -21.99 9.78
N LYS A 264 -4.07 -22.96 10.28
CA LYS A 264 -4.73 -22.83 11.60
C LYS A 264 -3.73 -22.77 12.75
N ALA A 265 -2.61 -23.49 12.67
CA ALA A 265 -1.53 -23.36 13.66
C ALA A 265 -0.89 -21.97 13.64
N LYS A 266 -0.67 -21.39 12.44
CA LYS A 266 -0.18 -20.01 12.28
C LYS A 266 -1.16 -18.99 12.84
N GLU A 267 -2.44 -19.14 12.52
CA GLU A 267 -3.51 -18.31 13.07
C GLU A 267 -3.52 -18.31 14.60
N ALA A 268 -3.45 -19.49 15.21
CA ALA A 268 -3.40 -19.62 16.66
C ALA A 268 -2.18 -18.88 17.26
N MET A 269 -1.02 -18.94 16.60
CA MET A 269 0.16 -18.19 17.04
C MET A 269 0.02 -16.67 16.88
N VAL A 270 -0.62 -16.19 15.80
CA VAL A 270 -0.93 -14.76 15.62
C VAL A 270 -1.83 -14.28 16.74
N VAL A 271 -2.94 -14.99 17.01
CA VAL A 271 -3.89 -14.64 18.07
C VAL A 271 -3.21 -14.62 19.44
N ASP A 272 -2.42 -15.65 19.76
CA ASP A 272 -1.69 -15.75 21.03
C ASP A 272 -0.65 -14.63 21.18
N TYR A 273 0.08 -14.31 20.11
CA TYR A 273 1.05 -13.21 20.09
C TYR A 273 0.37 -11.86 20.35
N PHE A 274 -0.72 -11.54 19.66
CA PHE A 274 -1.45 -10.29 19.88
C PHE A 274 -2.03 -10.18 21.30
N ALA A 275 -2.56 -11.28 21.84
CA ALA A 275 -3.09 -11.30 23.19
C ALA A 275 -1.99 -11.11 24.26
N LYS A 276 -0.86 -11.80 24.13
CA LYS A 276 0.21 -11.79 25.14
C LYS A 276 1.11 -10.56 25.07
N ILE A 277 1.46 -10.12 23.86
CA ILE A 277 2.44 -9.05 23.65
C ILE A 277 1.77 -7.69 23.57
N TRP A 278 0.64 -7.61 22.89
CA TRP A 278 -0.04 -6.34 22.61
C TRP A 278 -1.30 -6.13 23.44
N HIS A 279 -1.73 -7.13 24.22
CA HIS A 279 -2.99 -7.11 24.98
C HIS A 279 -4.21 -6.82 24.11
N ILE A 280 -4.19 -7.35 22.88
CA ILE A 280 -5.25 -7.18 21.89
C ILE A 280 -5.99 -8.52 21.73
N ASP A 281 -7.32 -8.52 21.87
CA ASP A 281 -8.13 -9.65 21.40
C ASP A 281 -8.20 -9.56 19.88
N PHE A 282 -7.40 -10.40 19.21
CA PHE A 282 -7.27 -10.36 17.77
C PHE A 282 -8.59 -10.65 17.03
N TYR A 283 -9.44 -11.55 17.56
CA TYR A 283 -10.73 -11.83 16.95
C TYR A 283 -11.73 -10.69 17.19
N SER A 284 -11.65 -10.00 18.34
CA SER A 284 -12.39 -8.75 18.57
C SER A 284 -11.97 -7.67 17.57
N LEU A 285 -10.66 -7.45 17.40
CA LEU A 285 -10.12 -6.53 16.42
C LEU A 285 -10.58 -6.87 14.99
N GLN A 286 -10.47 -8.13 14.60
CA GLN A 286 -10.92 -8.63 13.30
C GLN A 286 -12.39 -8.28 13.05
N ARG A 287 -13.29 -8.58 13.98
CA ARG A 287 -14.71 -8.23 13.85
C ARG A 287 -14.92 -6.72 13.73
N ARG A 288 -14.17 -5.90 14.47
CA ARG A 288 -14.26 -4.43 14.37
C ARG A 288 -13.82 -3.94 12.99
N CYS A 289 -12.68 -4.42 12.47
CA CYS A 289 -12.19 -4.05 11.15
C CYS A 289 -13.19 -4.44 10.05
N ARG A 290 -13.64 -5.70 10.04
CA ARG A 290 -14.54 -6.23 9.03
C ARG A 290 -15.91 -5.55 9.03
N ARG A 291 -16.46 -5.24 10.22
CA ARG A 291 -17.69 -4.44 10.34
C ARG A 291 -17.50 -3.00 9.88
N ALA A 292 -16.36 -2.39 10.23
CA ALA A 292 -16.07 -1.03 9.79
C ALA A 292 -15.94 -0.95 8.27
N PHE A 293 -15.32 -1.95 7.63
CA PHE A 293 -15.27 -2.05 6.17
C PHE A 293 -16.67 -2.20 5.58
N ALA A 294 -17.46 -3.15 6.08
CA ALA A 294 -18.84 -3.38 5.62
C ALA A 294 -19.73 -2.14 5.75
N ALA A 295 -19.57 -1.37 6.83
CA ALA A 295 -20.31 -0.13 7.04
C ALA A 295 -19.78 1.05 6.20
N TYR A 296 -18.54 0.98 5.72
CA TYR A 296 -17.94 2.03 4.89
C TYR A 296 -18.34 1.90 3.43
N ILE A 297 -18.50 0.67 2.94
CA ILE A 297 -18.95 0.39 1.57
C ILE A 297 -20.47 0.60 1.43
N GLN A 298 -20.89 1.07 0.24
CA GLN A 298 -22.28 1.39 -0.13
C GLN A 298 -22.79 0.44 -1.22
#